data_AF-A0A1G8DTU9-F1
#
_entry.id   AF-A0A1G8DTU9-F1
#
_cell.length_a   1.000
_cell.length_b   1.000
_cell.length_c   1.000
_cell.angle_alpha   90.00
_cell.angle_beta   90.00
_cell.angle_gamma   90.00
#
_symmetry.space_group_name_H-M   'P 1'
#
loop_
_entity.id
_entity.type
_entity.pdbx_description
1 polymer ?
#
loop_
_entity_poly.entity_id
_entity_poly.type
_entity_poly.pdbx_seq_one_letter_code
_entity_poly.pdbx_strand_id
1 'polypeptide(L)'
;MNKFFLVSVCFFSCCCYSATLHVKDENIVFISKNVGTFNLYPKNNKYRVEQNESHISYSPKKDFAIIQKYDEGYLWLENGDKKFISTNYCDVVNMHNGCIITTLDGQACGANWVDNNQITRGLTKIRFDIKSPVMEIIRGTHVKKMSSYLPNDILSGKVDGLDYSLESYSQCYDLTQQQRDKLENLIN
;
A
#
# COMPACT_ATOMS: atom_id res chain seq x y z
N MET A 1 13.18 -50.37 -37.44
CA MET A 1 13.65 -49.42 -36.40
C MET A 1 12.69 -48.24 -36.38
N ASN A 2 11.67 -48.27 -35.52
CA ASN A 2 10.67 -47.21 -35.41
C ASN A 2 11.16 -46.14 -34.43
N LYS A 3 11.43 -44.93 -34.94
CA LYS A 3 11.72 -43.77 -34.10
C LYS A 3 10.41 -43.20 -33.57
N PHE A 4 10.19 -43.37 -32.27
CA PHE A 4 9.17 -42.64 -31.51
C PHE A 4 9.54 -41.14 -31.51
N PHE A 5 8.72 -40.32 -32.16
CA PHE A 5 8.77 -38.86 -32.02
C PHE A 5 7.97 -38.50 -30.76
N LEU A 6 8.69 -38.28 -29.67
CA LEU A 6 8.13 -37.75 -28.42
C LEU A 6 7.88 -36.25 -28.64
N VAL A 7 6.64 -35.90 -28.98
CA VAL A 7 6.17 -34.52 -28.96
C VAL A 7 6.10 -34.09 -27.50
N SER A 8 7.16 -33.43 -27.04
CA SER A 8 7.16 -32.71 -25.78
C SER A 8 6.16 -31.57 -25.90
N VAL A 9 4.98 -31.77 -25.31
CA VAL A 9 4.01 -30.69 -25.09
C VAL A 9 4.67 -29.77 -24.08
N CYS A 10 5.30 -28.70 -24.57
CA CYS A 10 5.65 -27.57 -23.73
C CYS A 10 4.35 -27.08 -23.10
N PHE A 11 4.17 -27.40 -21.81
CA PHE A 11 3.28 -26.65 -20.95
C PHE A 11 3.67 -25.19 -21.15
N PHE A 12 2.82 -24.44 -21.86
CA PHE A 12 2.84 -22.99 -21.82
C PHE A 12 2.75 -22.64 -20.34
N SER A 13 3.91 -22.35 -19.76
CA SER A 13 4.02 -21.64 -18.51
C SER A 13 3.17 -20.40 -18.72
N CYS A 14 1.95 -20.44 -18.17
CA CYS A 14 1.22 -19.25 -17.83
C CYS A 14 2.15 -18.58 -16.82
N CYS A 15 3.07 -17.74 -17.32
CA CYS A 15 3.74 -16.75 -16.51
C CYS A 15 2.60 -15.93 -15.96
N CYS A 16 2.08 -16.29 -14.79
CA CYS A 16 1.10 -15.51 -14.08
C CYS A 16 1.80 -14.19 -13.78
N TYR A 17 1.52 -13.20 -14.63
CA TYR A 17 2.06 -11.85 -14.53
C TYR A 17 1.57 -11.29 -13.18
N SER A 18 2.46 -11.28 -12.20
CA SER A 18 2.20 -10.82 -10.83
C SER A 18 2.98 -9.51 -10.66
N ALA A 19 2.30 -8.47 -10.17
CA ALA A 19 2.96 -7.24 -9.82
C ALA A 19 3.96 -7.48 -8.67
N THR A 20 5.01 -6.68 -8.60
CA THR A 20 6.03 -6.77 -7.56
C THR A 20 6.24 -5.42 -6.88
N LEU A 21 6.72 -5.49 -5.64
CA LEU A 21 7.20 -4.34 -4.88
C LEU A 21 8.70 -4.51 -4.68
N HIS A 22 9.45 -3.44 -4.91
CA HIS A 22 10.89 -3.39 -4.69
C HIS A 22 11.27 -2.21 -3.83
N VAL A 23 12.17 -2.41 -2.88
CA VAL A 23 12.76 -1.29 -2.14
C VAL A 23 13.82 -0.63 -3.02
N LYS A 24 13.70 0.67 -3.26
CA LYS A 24 14.69 1.44 -4.01
C LYS A 24 14.64 2.91 -3.60
N ASP A 25 15.82 3.52 -3.41
CA ASP A 25 15.97 4.96 -3.15
C ASP A 25 15.05 5.47 -2.04
N GLU A 26 15.03 4.77 -0.90
CA GLU A 26 14.20 5.09 0.28
C GLU A 26 12.68 4.99 0.04
N ASN A 27 12.24 4.39 -1.06
CA ASN A 27 10.85 4.23 -1.46
C ASN A 27 10.52 2.76 -1.77
N ILE A 28 9.24 2.50 -2.03
CA ILE A 28 8.76 1.23 -2.56
C ILE A 28 8.29 1.44 -3.99
N VAL A 29 8.94 0.78 -4.93
CA VAL A 29 8.61 0.81 -6.35
C VAL A 29 7.62 -0.30 -6.64
N PHE A 30 6.43 0.07 -7.09
CA PHE A 30 5.46 -0.85 -7.65
C PHE A 30 5.76 -1.09 -9.13
N ILE A 31 5.78 -2.36 -9.54
CA ILE A 31 6.01 -2.77 -10.92
C ILE A 31 4.88 -3.70 -11.35
N SER A 32 4.11 -3.28 -12.35
CA SER A 32 3.07 -4.09 -12.99
C SER A 32 3.13 -3.91 -14.49
N LYS A 33 2.91 -4.98 -15.25
CA LYS A 33 2.87 -4.88 -16.71
C LYS A 33 1.61 -4.20 -17.23
N ASN A 34 0.54 -4.19 -16.43
CA ASN A 34 -0.75 -3.61 -16.83
C ASN A 34 -0.85 -2.13 -16.46
N VAL A 35 -0.21 -1.72 -15.38
CA VAL A 35 -0.32 -0.35 -14.83
C VAL A 35 0.97 0.45 -15.00
N GLY A 36 2.11 -0.21 -15.16
CA GLY A 36 3.41 0.42 -15.30
C GLY A 36 4.23 0.36 -14.01
N THR A 37 5.20 1.27 -13.92
CA THR A 37 6.16 1.35 -12.81
C THR A 37 6.10 2.72 -12.18
N PHE A 38 5.93 2.78 -10.86
CA PHE A 38 5.90 4.04 -10.11
C PHE A 38 6.30 3.83 -8.64
N ASN A 39 6.71 4.90 -7.98
CA ASN A 39 6.93 4.92 -6.53
C ASN A 39 5.59 4.92 -5.81
N LEU A 40 5.41 4.14 -4.76
CA LEU A 40 4.18 4.14 -3.97
C LEU A 40 4.00 5.43 -3.15
N TYR A 41 5.11 6.03 -2.74
CA TYR A 41 5.14 7.19 -1.85
C TYR A 41 5.69 8.42 -2.59
N PRO A 42 5.29 9.65 -2.20
CA PRO A 42 5.83 10.85 -2.81
C PRO A 42 7.31 10.99 -2.48
N LYS A 43 8.05 11.78 -3.26
CA LYS A 43 9.48 11.99 -3.06
C LYS A 43 9.78 12.60 -1.67
N ASN A 44 8.98 13.59 -1.27
CA ASN A 44 9.04 14.19 0.06
C ASN A 44 8.02 13.51 0.97
N ASN A 45 8.22 12.22 1.24
CA ASN A 45 7.31 11.49 2.11
C ASN A 45 7.50 11.94 3.57
N LYS A 46 6.38 12.26 4.24
CA LYS A 46 6.38 12.49 5.68
C LYS A 46 6.83 11.24 6.45
N TYR A 47 6.49 10.06 5.93
CA TYR A 47 6.81 8.80 6.57
C TYR A 47 8.14 8.24 6.06
N ARG A 48 8.94 7.68 6.96
CA ARG A 48 10.02 6.78 6.57
C ARG A 48 9.40 5.42 6.27
N VAL A 49 9.63 4.87 5.08
CA VAL A 49 9.12 3.55 4.71
C VAL A 49 10.13 2.48 5.11
N GLU A 50 9.65 1.27 5.44
CA GLU A 50 10.52 0.12 5.69
C GLU A 50 11.37 -0.20 4.44
N GLN A 51 12.67 -0.36 4.66
CA GLN A 51 13.69 -0.51 3.61
C GLN A 51 14.13 -1.95 3.40
N ASN A 52 13.54 -2.90 4.14
CA ASN A 52 13.81 -4.30 3.95
C ASN A 52 12.66 -4.98 3.17
N GLU A 53 12.95 -5.48 1.97
CA GLU A 53 11.98 -6.22 1.16
C GLU A 53 11.39 -7.43 1.92
N SER A 54 12.15 -8.04 2.84
CA SER A 54 11.66 -9.18 3.63
C SER A 54 10.59 -8.81 4.66
N HIS A 55 10.42 -7.52 4.95
CA HIS A 55 9.40 -7.02 5.87
C HIS A 55 8.09 -6.65 5.13
N ILE A 56 8.05 -6.79 3.80
CA ILE A 56 6.82 -6.69 3.02
C ILE A 56 6.05 -8.01 3.16
N SER A 57 4.89 -7.94 3.80
CA SER A 57 4.05 -9.12 4.04
C SER A 57 3.02 -9.29 2.93
N TYR A 58 3.19 -10.31 2.10
CA TYR A 58 2.26 -10.61 1.00
C TYR A 58 1.15 -11.57 1.45
N SER A 59 -0.06 -11.29 0.98
CA SER A 59 -1.17 -12.25 1.04
C SER A 59 -0.84 -13.55 0.30
N PRO A 60 -1.48 -14.69 0.65
CA PRO A 60 -1.23 -15.98 0.02
C PRO A 60 -1.26 -16.01 -1.52
N LYS A 61 -2.18 -15.28 -2.17
CA LYS A 61 -2.23 -15.18 -3.65
C LYS A 61 -1.54 -13.92 -4.18
N LYS A 62 -0.96 -13.10 -3.30
CA LYS A 62 -0.30 -11.83 -3.61
C LYS A 62 -1.23 -10.77 -4.22
N ASP A 63 -2.53 -10.83 -3.92
CA ASP A 63 -3.47 -9.77 -4.34
C ASP A 63 -3.34 -8.52 -3.47
N PHE A 64 -2.77 -8.68 -2.27
CA PHE A 64 -2.44 -7.61 -1.33
C PHE A 64 -1.04 -7.76 -0.75
N ALA A 65 -0.46 -6.63 -0.36
CA ALA A 65 0.77 -6.55 0.42
C ALA A 65 0.60 -5.57 1.59
N ILE A 66 1.28 -5.83 2.70
CA ILE A 66 1.38 -4.92 3.85
C ILE A 66 2.81 -4.39 3.91
N ILE A 67 2.94 -3.06 3.97
CA ILE A 67 4.21 -2.33 4.04
C ILE A 67 4.23 -1.54 5.34
N GLN A 68 5.30 -1.69 6.12
CA GLN A 68 5.50 -0.90 7.33
C GLN A 68 6.07 0.48 7.02
N LYS A 69 5.61 1.49 7.74
CA LYS A 69 6.13 2.86 7.71
C LYS A 69 6.14 3.50 9.09
N TYR A 70 6.92 4.56 9.23
CA TYR A 70 7.21 5.23 10.50
C TYR A 70 6.97 6.74 10.35
N ASP A 71 6.16 7.31 11.23
CA ASP A 71 6.08 8.75 11.45
C ASP A 71 7.07 9.11 12.56
N GLU A 72 8.14 9.82 12.21
CA GLU A 72 9.24 10.10 13.10
C GLU A 72 9.37 11.59 13.35
N GLY A 73 9.71 11.94 14.59
CA GLY A 73 9.87 13.32 14.97
C GLY A 73 10.59 13.47 16.30
N TYR A 74 10.63 14.71 16.76
CA TYR A 74 11.19 15.06 18.05
C TYR A 74 10.18 15.86 18.86
N LEU A 75 10.00 15.48 20.11
CA LEU A 75 9.32 16.29 21.12
C LEU A 75 10.37 17.10 21.87
N TRP A 76 10.10 18.39 22.05
CA TRP A 76 10.85 19.24 22.96
C TRP A 76 10.25 19.11 24.35
N LEU A 77 11.07 18.69 25.30
CA LEU A 77 10.69 18.57 26.70
C LEU A 77 10.82 19.93 27.39
N GLU A 78 10.11 20.12 28.50
CA GLU A 78 10.11 21.38 29.27
C GLU A 78 11.50 21.75 29.80
N ASN A 79 12.39 20.76 29.97
CA ASN A 79 13.78 20.97 30.38
C ASN A 79 14.72 21.36 29.21
N GLY A 80 14.19 21.53 28.00
CA GLY A 80 14.95 21.87 26.79
C GLY A 80 15.53 20.67 26.04
N ASP A 81 15.39 19.45 26.57
CA ASP A 81 15.90 18.25 25.89
C ASP A 81 15.00 17.85 24.70
N LYS A 82 15.63 17.24 23.69
CA LYS A 82 14.93 16.60 22.57
C LYS A 82 14.71 15.13 22.86
N LYS A 83 13.46 14.69 22.78
CA LYS A 83 13.09 13.27 22.80
C LYS A 83 12.64 12.81 21.43
N PHE A 84 13.34 11.82 20.88
CA PHE A 84 12.90 11.17 19.64
C PHE A 84 11.60 10.39 19.88
N ILE A 85 10.65 10.53 18.95
CA ILE A 85 9.41 9.77 18.90
C ILE A 85 9.27 9.11 17.53
N SER A 86 8.78 7.88 17.53
CA SER A 86 8.49 7.12 16.31
C SER A 86 7.16 6.41 16.49
N THR A 87 6.23 6.64 15.57
CA THR A 87 4.94 5.98 15.54
C THR A 87 4.87 5.06 14.32
N ASN A 88 4.56 3.79 14.56
CA ASN A 88 4.51 2.78 13.52
C ASN A 88 3.12 2.74 12.87
N TYR A 89 3.10 2.61 11.56
CA TYR A 89 1.91 2.41 10.74
C TYR A 89 2.17 1.33 9.68
N CYS A 90 1.09 0.84 9.08
CA CYS A 90 1.18 -0.09 7.98
C CYS A 90 0.21 0.25 6.86
N ASP A 91 0.71 0.30 5.65
CA ASP A 91 -0.12 0.47 4.47
C ASP A 91 -0.45 -0.87 3.85
N VAL A 92 -1.70 -1.03 3.41
CA VAL A 92 -2.13 -2.17 2.63
C VAL A 92 -2.23 -1.74 1.18
N VAL A 93 -1.46 -2.42 0.33
CA VAL A 93 -1.41 -2.19 -1.11
C VAL A 93 -2.26 -3.24 -1.81
N ASN A 94 -3.14 -2.81 -2.70
CA ASN A 94 -3.77 -3.67 -3.68
C ASN A 94 -2.77 -3.92 -4.82
N MET A 95 -2.31 -5.16 -4.95
CA MET A 95 -1.27 -5.53 -5.90
C MET A 95 -1.76 -5.60 -7.35
N HIS A 96 -3.07 -5.52 -7.61
CA HIS A 96 -3.58 -5.47 -8.98
C HIS A 96 -3.26 -4.15 -9.67
N ASN A 97 -3.23 -3.04 -8.92
CA ASN A 97 -3.04 -1.71 -9.46
C ASN A 97 -2.03 -0.84 -8.70
N GLY A 98 -1.55 -1.24 -7.54
CA GLY A 98 -0.64 -0.46 -6.71
C GLY A 98 -1.33 0.62 -5.88
N CYS A 99 -2.67 0.59 -5.77
CA CYS A 99 -3.43 1.46 -4.89
C CYS A 99 -3.16 1.12 -3.42
N ILE A 100 -2.82 2.13 -2.61
CA ILE A 100 -2.81 2.00 -1.15
C ILE A 100 -4.24 2.19 -0.63
N ILE A 101 -4.86 1.07 -0.24
CA ILE A 101 -6.27 1.03 0.13
C ILE A 101 -6.51 1.44 1.58
N THR A 102 -5.53 1.34 2.47
CA THR A 102 -5.68 1.77 3.86
C THR A 102 -4.36 1.86 4.60
N THR A 103 -4.27 2.80 5.55
CA THR A 103 -3.27 2.79 6.62
C THR A 103 -3.87 2.22 7.91
N LEU A 104 -3.15 1.27 8.48
CA LEU A 104 -3.38 0.63 9.77
C LEU A 104 -2.38 1.17 10.79
N ASP A 105 -2.73 1.11 12.07
CA ASP A 105 -1.72 1.31 13.12
C ASP A 105 -0.69 0.18 13.15
N GLY A 106 0.45 0.44 13.80
CA GLY A 106 1.60 -0.46 13.82
C GLY A 106 1.35 -1.86 14.37
N GLN A 107 0.26 -2.11 15.11
CA GLN A 107 -0.05 -3.47 15.57
C GLN A 107 -0.46 -4.38 14.41
N ALA A 108 -0.92 -3.81 13.30
CA ALA A 108 -1.30 -4.59 12.14
C ALA A 108 -0.12 -5.02 11.27
N CYS A 109 1.07 -4.43 11.46
CA CYS A 109 2.26 -4.76 10.66
C CYS A 109 2.73 -6.20 10.84
N GLY A 110 2.59 -6.75 12.04
CA GLY A 110 2.86 -8.15 12.35
C GLY A 110 1.63 -9.06 12.23
N ALA A 111 0.55 -8.60 11.62
CA ALA A 111 -0.67 -9.39 11.51
C ALA A 111 -0.47 -10.57 10.54
N ASN A 112 -1.04 -11.73 10.92
CA ASN A 112 -1.04 -12.90 10.06
C ASN A 112 -2.20 -12.84 9.07
N TRP A 113 -1.92 -13.18 7.82
CA TRP A 113 -2.94 -13.47 6.82
C TRP A 113 -3.73 -14.73 7.21
N VAL A 114 -5.04 -14.59 7.29
CA VAL A 114 -5.99 -15.69 7.55
C VAL A 114 -6.49 -16.28 6.23
N ASP A 115 -6.68 -15.39 5.27
CA ASP A 115 -7.07 -15.68 3.90
C ASP A 115 -6.41 -14.61 3.00
N ASN A 116 -6.57 -14.75 1.70
CA ASN A 116 -5.98 -13.86 0.72
C ASN A 116 -6.32 -12.38 0.91
N ASN A 117 -7.51 -12.06 1.41
CA ASN A 117 -7.95 -10.68 1.63
C ASN A 117 -8.27 -10.37 3.09
N GLN A 118 -7.72 -11.15 4.04
CA GLN A 118 -8.06 -10.98 5.45
C GLN A 118 -6.85 -11.19 6.36
N ILE A 119 -6.68 -10.30 7.33
CA ILE A 119 -5.73 -10.45 8.43
C ILE A 119 -6.42 -10.57 9.78
N THR A 120 -5.70 -11.12 10.76
CA THR A 120 -6.08 -11.06 12.18
C THR A 120 -5.18 -10.09 12.93
N ARG A 121 -5.80 -9.11 13.59
CA ARG A 121 -5.15 -8.17 14.50
C ARG A 121 -5.72 -8.35 15.90
N GLY A 122 -4.92 -8.94 16.79
CA GLY A 122 -5.37 -9.32 18.12
C GLY A 122 -6.59 -10.23 18.02
N LEU A 123 -7.73 -9.77 18.52
CA LEU A 123 -8.97 -10.52 18.40
C LEU A 123 -9.76 -10.14 17.11
N THR A 124 -9.49 -9.00 16.48
CA THR A 124 -10.23 -8.46 15.34
C THR A 124 -9.81 -9.07 14.01
N LYS A 125 -10.78 -9.35 13.14
CA LYS A 125 -10.54 -9.70 11.74
C LYS A 125 -10.83 -8.51 10.85
N ILE A 126 -9.91 -8.26 9.93
CA ILE A 126 -9.95 -7.13 9.01
C ILE A 126 -9.97 -7.72 7.60
N ARG A 127 -10.98 -7.38 6.80
CA ARG A 127 -11.09 -7.82 5.41
C ARG A 127 -10.91 -6.64 4.45
N PHE A 128 -10.15 -6.88 3.41
CA PHE A 128 -9.87 -5.94 2.33
C PHE A 128 -10.73 -6.25 1.11
N ASP A 129 -11.15 -5.19 0.41
CA ASP A 129 -11.85 -5.28 -0.86
C ASP A 129 -10.95 -4.72 -1.97
N ILE A 130 -10.82 -5.47 -3.06
CA ILE A 130 -10.05 -5.06 -4.24
C ILE A 130 -10.70 -3.85 -4.91
N LYS A 131 -12.02 -3.71 -4.82
CA LYS A 131 -12.80 -2.69 -5.54
C LYS A 131 -12.94 -1.37 -4.79
N SER A 132 -12.47 -1.29 -3.55
CA SER A 132 -12.73 -0.15 -2.69
C SER A 132 -11.52 0.16 -1.81
N PRO A 133 -11.10 1.44 -1.70
CA PRO A 133 -10.16 1.86 -0.66
C PRO A 133 -10.77 1.80 0.75
N VAL A 134 -11.94 1.18 0.91
CA VAL A 134 -12.59 0.99 2.20
C VAL A 134 -12.53 -0.48 2.57
N MET A 135 -11.92 -0.75 3.72
CA MET A 135 -11.92 -2.07 4.34
C MET A 135 -13.14 -2.29 5.26
N GLU A 136 -13.47 -3.55 5.52
CA GLU A 136 -14.51 -3.96 6.46
C GLU A 136 -13.89 -4.54 7.74
N ILE A 137 -14.35 -4.06 8.90
CA ILE A 137 -13.96 -4.60 10.21
C ILE A 137 -15.06 -5.57 10.67
N ILE A 138 -14.72 -6.85 10.82
CA ILE A 138 -15.70 -7.93 11.06
C ILE A 138 -16.00 -8.12 12.56
N ARG A 139 -15.96 -7.04 13.35
CA ARG A 139 -16.34 -7.07 14.76
C ARG A 139 -17.25 -5.91 15.11
N GLY A 140 -18.51 -6.22 15.44
CA GLY A 140 -19.46 -5.24 15.98
C GLY A 140 -19.80 -4.11 15.02
N THR A 141 -20.57 -4.42 13.98
CA THR A 141 -21.53 -3.55 13.25
C THR A 141 -21.15 -2.12 12.85
N HIS A 142 -19.87 -1.74 12.83
CA HIS A 142 -19.45 -0.45 12.26
C HIS A 142 -18.25 -0.64 11.34
N VAL A 143 -18.51 -0.54 10.03
CA VAL A 143 -17.48 -0.31 9.03
C VAL A 143 -16.95 1.11 9.25
N LYS A 144 -15.87 1.26 10.01
CA LYS A 144 -15.10 2.51 10.01
C LYS A 144 -14.29 2.54 8.73
N LYS A 145 -14.57 3.52 7.85
CA LYS A 145 -13.69 3.85 6.73
C LYS A 145 -12.32 4.16 7.31
N MET A 146 -11.34 3.32 7.03
CA MET A 146 -9.93 3.58 7.37
C MET A 146 -9.13 3.98 6.14
N SER A 147 -9.80 4.63 5.18
CA SER A 147 -9.18 5.28 4.04
C SER A 147 -8.63 6.63 4.47
N SER A 148 -7.31 6.80 4.39
CA SER A 148 -6.61 8.07 4.52
C SER A 148 -6.98 9.00 3.34
N TYR A 149 -7.96 9.87 3.58
CA TYR A 149 -8.34 11.06 2.79
C TYR A 149 -8.97 10.89 1.40
N LEU A 150 -10.20 11.40 1.25
CA LEU A 150 -10.87 11.52 -0.04
C LEU A 150 -10.26 12.65 -0.87
N PRO A 151 -10.33 12.60 -2.22
CA PRO A 151 -9.79 13.66 -3.07
C PRO A 151 -10.30 15.06 -2.70
N ASN A 152 -11.58 15.17 -2.31
CA ASN A 152 -12.17 16.45 -1.90
C ASN A 152 -11.61 17.00 -0.59
N ASP A 153 -11.16 16.14 0.34
CA ASP A 153 -10.58 16.60 1.60
C ASP A 153 -9.19 17.22 1.36
N ILE A 154 -8.41 16.63 0.46
CA ILE A 154 -7.10 17.15 0.05
C ILE A 154 -7.28 18.47 -0.71
N LEU A 155 -8.19 18.52 -1.68
CA LEU A 155 -8.46 19.73 -2.47
C LEU A 155 -9.07 20.88 -1.67
N SER A 156 -9.71 20.58 -0.53
CA SER A 156 -10.23 21.60 0.40
C SER A 156 -9.21 22.06 1.43
N GLY A 157 -7.97 21.56 1.37
CA GLY A 157 -6.90 21.92 2.31
C GLY A 157 -7.13 21.41 3.72
N LYS A 158 -7.99 20.39 3.90
CA LYS A 158 -8.19 19.75 5.22
C LYS A 158 -7.04 18.81 5.58
N VAL A 159 -6.16 18.54 4.63
CA VAL A 159 -5.08 17.58 4.71
C VAL A 159 -3.84 18.21 4.07
N ASP A 160 -2.71 18.07 4.75
CA ASP A 160 -1.44 18.61 4.30
C ASP A 160 -0.79 17.65 3.29
N GLY A 161 -1.18 17.78 2.01
CA GLY A 161 -0.57 17.05 0.90
C GLY A 161 -1.06 15.61 0.71
N LEU A 162 -0.33 14.85 -0.10
CA LEU A 162 -0.58 13.43 -0.31
C LEU A 162 0.34 12.57 0.57
N ASP A 163 -0.23 11.56 1.23
CA ASP A 163 0.54 10.51 1.91
C ASP A 163 1.20 9.53 0.91
N TYR A 164 0.74 9.53 -0.35
CA TYR A 164 1.14 8.60 -1.41
C TYR A 164 1.49 9.34 -2.69
N SER A 165 2.19 8.69 -3.60
CA SER A 165 2.46 9.29 -4.92
C SER A 165 1.16 9.58 -5.67
N LEU A 166 1.18 10.54 -6.58
CA LEU A 166 0.02 10.83 -7.41
C LEU A 166 -0.39 9.62 -8.24
N GLU A 167 0.59 8.87 -8.74
CA GLU A 167 0.38 7.65 -9.50
C GLU A 167 -0.40 6.64 -8.65
N SER A 168 0.10 6.29 -7.46
CA SER A 168 -0.58 5.39 -6.51
C SER A 168 -1.97 5.89 -6.15
N TYR A 169 -2.11 7.18 -5.83
CA TYR A 169 -3.37 7.80 -5.46
C TYR A 169 -4.41 7.73 -6.59
N SER A 170 -3.99 7.94 -7.83
CA SER A 170 -4.85 7.85 -9.02
C SER A 170 -5.33 6.43 -9.34
N GLN A 171 -4.68 5.40 -8.80
CA GLN A 171 -5.16 4.02 -8.89
C GLN A 171 -6.29 3.71 -7.90
N CYS A 172 -6.42 4.52 -6.85
CA CYS A 172 -7.46 4.36 -5.83
C CYS A 172 -8.74 5.13 -6.13
N TYR A 173 -8.63 6.20 -6.92
CA TYR A 173 -9.73 7.13 -7.16
C TYR A 173 -9.80 7.52 -8.63
N ASP A 174 -11.01 7.53 -9.18
CA ASP A 174 -11.27 8.09 -10.51
C ASP A 174 -11.18 9.61 -10.47
N LEU A 175 -9.98 10.13 -10.71
CA LEU A 175 -9.72 11.58 -10.74
C LEU A 175 -10.07 12.17 -12.10
N THR A 176 -10.70 13.34 -12.10
CA THR A 176 -10.78 14.19 -13.29
C THR A 176 -9.41 14.80 -13.60
N GLN A 177 -9.19 15.26 -14.84
CA GLN A 177 -7.92 15.91 -15.19
C GLN A 177 -7.64 17.14 -14.32
N GLN A 178 -8.66 17.97 -14.08
CA GLN A 178 -8.53 19.14 -13.22
C GLN A 178 -8.11 18.77 -11.78
N GLN A 179 -8.57 17.64 -11.24
CA GLN A 179 -8.16 17.17 -9.92
C GLN A 179 -6.72 16.68 -9.93
N ARG A 180 -6.30 15.95 -10.98
CA ARG A 180 -4.89 15.55 -11.15
C ARG A 180 -3.97 16.76 -11.19
N ASP A 181 -4.26 17.73 -12.05
CA ASP A 181 -3.44 18.93 -12.20
C ASP A 181 -3.33 19.72 -10.88
N LYS A 182 -4.41 19.79 -10.09
CA LYS A 182 -4.37 20.41 -8.77
C LYS A 182 -3.51 19.64 -7.77
N LEU A 183 -3.60 18.31 -7.76
CA LEU A 183 -2.78 17.48 -6.87
C LEU A 183 -1.30 17.51 -7.25
N GLU A 184 -0.97 17.54 -8.54
CA GLU A 184 0.41 17.70 -9.02
C GLU A 184 1.07 18.97 -8.48
N ASN A 185 0.32 20.07 -8.43
CA ASN A 185 0.81 21.36 -7.90
C ASN A 185 1.00 21.36 -6.37
N LEU A 186 0.43 20.39 -5.63
CA LEU A 186 0.62 20.28 -4.17
C LEU A 186 1.86 19.47 -3.80
N ILE A 187 2.38 18.66 -4.72
CA ILE A 187 3.45 17.70 -4.46
C ILE A 187 4.81 18.22 -4.97
N ASN A 188 4.80 19.09 -5.99
CA ASN A 188 5.98 19.77 -6.56
C ASN A 188 6.28 21.08 -5.86
#